data_AF-A0A5B0FWP2-F1
#
_entry.id   AF-A0A5B0FWP2-F1
#
_cell.length_a   1.000
_cell.length_b   1.000
_cell.length_c   1.000
_cell.angle_alpha   90.00
_cell.angle_beta   90.00
_cell.angle_gamma   90.00
#
_symmetry.space_group_name_H-M   'P 1'
#
loop_
_entity.id
_entity.type
_entity.pdbx_description
1 polymer ?
#
loop_
_entity_poly.entity_id
_entity_poly.type
_entity_poly.pdbx_seq_one_letter_code
_entity_poly.pdbx_strand_id
1 'polypeptide(L)'
;MKRHSWMGPAVAALLSATGQAWASEPSSVYLRCTMAPAQYAKAMAAAPGSAHAYSDWQQWFDGVDMSGSGKVDAESLRDSGAQSLEELLQAWGGLSRYDPATGSWQYALPQFSENYGEMIQLLAPLRSVAPYCEANSDSFLLVYSYIWGNGDNAYLTLDKQRSQFAAAPTPAQRKEADAALESLMDSDAD
;
A
#
# COMPACT_ATOMS: atom_id res chain seq x y z
N MET A 1 -10.93 -15.29 -74.06
CA MET A 1 -11.13 -16.21 -72.91
C MET A 1 -9.79 -16.29 -72.18
N LYS A 2 -9.51 -15.45 -71.15
CA LYS A 2 -9.65 -15.73 -69.70
C LYS A 2 -9.33 -17.19 -69.33
N ARG A 3 -8.43 -17.54 -68.39
CA ARG A 3 -7.48 -16.85 -67.50
C ARG A 3 -6.54 -17.94 -66.91
N HIS A 4 -5.31 -17.57 -66.60
CA HIS A 4 -4.29 -18.39 -65.90
C HIS A 4 -4.75 -18.92 -64.53
N SER A 5 -4.38 -20.15 -64.22
CA SER A 5 -4.36 -20.71 -62.87
C SER A 5 -3.03 -20.33 -62.20
N TRP A 6 -3.12 -19.52 -61.13
CA TRP A 6 -2.04 -19.23 -60.20
C TRP A 6 -2.62 -19.52 -58.82
N MET A 7 -2.16 -20.60 -58.17
CA MET A 7 -2.41 -20.85 -56.75
C MET A 7 -1.24 -20.25 -55.96
N GLY A 8 -1.41 -19.02 -55.50
CA GLY A 8 -0.65 -18.53 -54.35
C GLY A 8 -1.44 -18.81 -53.07
N PRO A 9 -0.82 -19.26 -51.97
CA PRO A 9 -1.43 -19.11 -50.66
C PRO A 9 -1.13 -17.69 -50.17
N ALA A 10 -2.10 -16.80 -50.35
CA ALA A 10 -2.27 -15.66 -49.47
C ALA A 10 -3.06 -16.15 -48.24
N VAL A 11 -2.40 -16.28 -47.10
CA VAL A 11 -3.07 -16.19 -45.80
C VAL A 11 -2.25 -15.21 -44.96
N ALA A 12 -2.51 -13.93 -45.20
CA ALA A 12 -2.27 -12.88 -44.24
C ALA A 12 -3.58 -12.65 -43.47
N ALA A 13 -3.42 -12.25 -42.20
CA ALA A 13 -4.47 -11.92 -41.23
C ALA A 13 -5.15 -13.11 -40.55
N LEU A 14 -4.55 -13.56 -39.44
CA LEU A 14 -5.34 -13.84 -38.25
C LEU A 14 -5.08 -12.71 -37.25
N LEU A 15 -6.20 -12.09 -36.88
CA LEU A 15 -6.32 -10.92 -36.05
C LEU A 15 -5.61 -11.11 -34.72
N SER A 16 -4.86 -10.08 -34.34
CA SER A 16 -4.48 -9.78 -32.96
C SER A 16 -5.75 -9.77 -32.11
N ALA A 17 -6.03 -10.90 -31.46
CA ALA A 17 -6.99 -10.96 -30.38
C ALA A 17 -6.37 -10.22 -29.20
N THR A 18 -6.80 -8.97 -29.07
CA THR A 18 -6.68 -8.10 -27.92
C THR A 18 -6.98 -8.86 -26.64
N GLY A 19 -5.93 -9.19 -25.93
CA GLY A 19 -5.94 -9.36 -24.49
C GLY A 19 -4.67 -8.69 -24.01
N GLN A 20 -4.69 -7.36 -23.87
CA GLN A 20 -3.84 -6.77 -22.83
C GLN A 20 -4.23 -7.54 -21.58
N ALA A 21 -3.35 -8.41 -21.09
CA ALA A 21 -3.44 -8.79 -19.71
C ALA A 21 -3.39 -7.47 -18.95
N TRP A 22 -4.51 -7.06 -18.36
CA TRP A 22 -4.51 -6.03 -17.34
C TRP A 22 -3.80 -6.71 -16.16
N ALA A 23 -2.46 -6.75 -16.21
CA ALA A 23 -1.71 -7.04 -15.01
C ALA A 23 -2.12 -5.94 -14.04
N SER A 24 -2.60 -6.34 -12.86
CA SER A 24 -2.85 -5.35 -11.82
C SER A 24 -1.49 -4.71 -11.49
N GLU A 25 -1.50 -3.41 -11.25
CA GLU A 25 -0.27 -2.67 -11.01
C GLU A 25 -0.07 -2.54 -9.50
N PRO A 26 1.16 -2.74 -8.98
CA PRO A 26 1.39 -2.70 -7.54
C PRO A 26 1.09 -1.31 -6.99
N SER A 27 0.39 -1.29 -5.86
CA SER A 27 0.16 -0.06 -5.12
C SER A 27 1.45 0.39 -4.42
N SER A 28 1.48 1.64 -4.01
CA SER A 28 2.43 2.18 -3.05
C SER A 28 1.77 2.36 -1.70
N VAL A 29 2.55 2.37 -0.62
CA VAL A 29 2.09 2.74 0.72
C VAL A 29 2.89 3.90 1.27
N TYR A 30 2.20 4.81 1.95
CA TYR A 30 2.77 5.89 2.75
C TYR A 30 2.08 5.94 4.11
N LEU A 31 2.84 6.16 5.16
CA LEU A 31 2.37 6.47 6.49
C LEU A 31 3.12 7.66 7.04
N ARG A 32 2.39 8.57 7.69
CA ARG A 32 2.94 9.50 8.67
C ARG A 32 2.25 9.31 10.00
N CYS A 33 3.05 9.22 11.07
CA CYS A 33 2.56 9.34 12.43
C CYS A 33 3.40 10.36 13.21
N THR A 34 2.73 11.36 13.76
CA THR A 34 3.33 12.32 14.68
C THR A 34 3.36 11.71 16.08
N MET A 35 4.53 11.56 16.67
CA MET A 35 4.72 10.94 17.98
C MET A 35 5.97 11.48 18.68
N ALA A 36 5.96 11.50 20.01
CA ALA A 36 7.15 11.88 20.79
C ALA A 36 8.28 10.84 20.63
N PRO A 37 9.57 11.21 20.84
CA PRO A 37 10.69 10.27 20.64
C PRO A 37 10.59 8.99 21.48
N ALA A 38 10.08 9.11 22.71
CA ALA A 38 9.87 7.96 23.58
C ALA A 38 8.74 7.04 23.10
N GLN A 39 7.75 7.57 22.38
CA GLN A 39 6.69 6.76 21.77
C GLN A 39 7.17 6.08 20.50
N TYR A 40 8.01 6.76 19.70
CA TYR A 40 8.68 6.14 18.55
C TYR A 40 9.51 4.93 18.93
N ALA A 41 10.38 5.07 19.95
CA ALA A 41 11.16 3.94 20.44
C ALA A 41 10.29 2.77 20.93
N LYS A 42 9.15 3.06 21.57
CA LYS A 42 8.20 2.02 22.00
C LYS A 42 7.47 1.37 20.84
N ALA A 43 7.08 2.14 19.82
CA ALA A 43 6.40 1.64 18.63
C ALA A 43 7.31 0.68 17.86
N MET A 44 8.56 1.08 17.63
CA MET A 44 9.54 0.25 16.90
C MET A 44 9.88 -1.05 17.63
N ALA A 45 9.91 -1.03 18.96
CA ALA A 45 10.18 -2.21 19.79
C ALA A 45 8.94 -3.10 20.06
N ALA A 46 7.73 -2.63 19.73
CA ALA A 46 6.51 -3.38 19.98
C ALA A 46 6.37 -4.55 18.99
N ALA A 47 5.74 -5.64 19.43
CA ALA A 47 5.35 -6.70 18.52
C ALA A 47 4.40 -6.14 17.43
N PRO A 48 4.53 -6.60 16.16
CA PRO A 48 3.64 -6.17 15.10
C PRO A 48 2.17 -6.43 15.43
N GLY A 49 1.30 -5.48 15.11
CA GLY A 49 -0.14 -5.63 15.27
C GLY A 49 -0.71 -6.77 14.42
N SER A 50 -1.54 -7.61 15.04
CA SER A 50 -2.25 -8.69 14.35
C SER A 50 -3.41 -8.15 13.52
N ALA A 51 -3.62 -8.71 12.32
CA ALA A 51 -4.77 -8.40 11.48
C ALA A 51 -6.10 -8.71 12.18
N HIS A 52 -6.13 -9.68 13.09
CA HIS A 52 -7.28 -10.03 13.90
C HIS A 52 -7.73 -8.94 14.88
N ALA A 53 -6.89 -7.93 15.15
CA ALA A 53 -7.25 -6.79 15.99
C ALA A 53 -8.26 -5.84 15.32
N TYR A 54 -8.50 -6.00 14.01
CA TYR A 54 -9.35 -5.13 13.22
C TYR A 54 -10.46 -5.94 12.55
N SER A 55 -11.71 -5.58 12.82
CA SER A 55 -12.88 -6.24 12.23
C SER A 55 -13.45 -5.50 11.01
N ASP A 56 -12.90 -4.32 10.70
CA ASP A 56 -13.38 -3.43 9.63
C ASP A 56 -12.83 -3.78 8.25
N TRP A 57 -11.94 -4.79 8.15
CA TRP A 57 -11.38 -5.27 6.89
C TRP A 57 -12.44 -5.68 5.88
N GLN A 58 -13.42 -6.50 6.28
CA GLN A 58 -14.43 -7.00 5.36
C GLN A 58 -15.30 -5.86 4.84
N GLN A 59 -15.70 -4.92 5.71
CA GLN A 59 -16.51 -3.78 5.31
C GLN A 59 -15.77 -2.89 4.31
N TRP A 60 -14.47 -2.66 4.50
CA TRP A 60 -13.66 -1.92 3.53
C TRP A 60 -13.52 -2.71 2.22
N PHE A 61 -13.28 -4.02 2.28
CA PHE A 61 -13.12 -4.88 1.11
C PHE A 61 -14.38 -4.88 0.24
N ASP A 62 -15.55 -4.96 0.86
CA ASP A 62 -16.85 -4.92 0.18
C ASP A 62 -17.08 -3.59 -0.58
N GLY A 63 -16.34 -2.54 -0.25
CA GLY A 63 -16.48 -1.19 -0.80
C GLY A 63 -15.48 -0.81 -1.89
N VAL A 64 -14.49 -1.64 -2.18
CA VAL A 64 -13.44 -1.36 -3.18
C VAL A 64 -13.56 -2.32 -4.38
N ASP A 65 -13.45 -1.78 -5.59
CA ASP A 65 -13.41 -2.59 -6.81
C ASP A 65 -12.01 -3.17 -6.98
N MET A 66 -11.81 -4.42 -6.57
CA MET A 66 -10.51 -5.09 -6.59
C MET A 66 -10.61 -6.47 -7.24
N SER A 67 -9.55 -6.85 -7.96
CA SER A 67 -9.40 -8.20 -8.51
C SER A 67 -9.18 -9.22 -7.39
N GLY A 68 -10.05 -10.24 -7.27
CA GLY A 68 -9.89 -11.31 -6.27
C GLY A 68 -11.18 -12.04 -5.92
N SER A 69 -11.10 -12.93 -4.93
CA SER A 69 -12.22 -13.79 -4.49
C SER A 69 -13.28 -13.07 -3.63
N GLY A 70 -13.07 -11.80 -3.27
CA GLY A 70 -13.98 -11.09 -2.38
C GLY A 70 -13.70 -11.27 -0.88
N LYS A 71 -12.69 -12.07 -0.51
CA LYS A 71 -12.53 -12.57 0.86
C LYS A 71 -11.10 -12.50 1.35
N VAL A 72 -10.96 -12.10 2.60
CA VAL A 72 -9.71 -12.25 3.36
C VAL A 72 -9.60 -13.70 3.80
N ASP A 73 -8.58 -14.43 3.34
CA ASP A 73 -8.33 -15.79 3.81
C ASP A 73 -7.55 -15.82 5.13
N ALA A 74 -7.47 -16.99 5.75
CA ALA A 74 -6.78 -17.17 7.03
C ALA A 74 -5.26 -16.96 6.93
N GLU A 75 -4.67 -17.11 5.73
CA GLU A 75 -3.25 -16.92 5.52
C GLU A 75 -2.88 -15.43 5.48
N SER A 76 -3.75 -14.62 4.89
CA SER A 76 -3.68 -13.16 4.87
C SER A 76 -3.75 -12.54 6.27
N LEU A 77 -4.41 -13.23 7.21
CA LEU A 77 -4.55 -12.80 8.61
C LEU A 77 -3.44 -13.28 9.53
N ARG A 78 -2.52 -14.10 9.02
CA ARG A 78 -1.46 -14.71 9.84
C ARG A 78 -0.48 -13.64 10.31
N ASP A 79 -0.06 -13.75 11.57
CA ASP A 79 1.00 -12.90 12.10
C ASP A 79 2.32 -13.14 11.35
N SER A 80 3.11 -12.07 11.17
CA SER A 80 4.38 -12.11 10.42
C SER A 80 5.48 -12.94 11.09
N GLY A 81 5.34 -13.23 12.40
CA GLY A 81 6.37 -13.89 13.21
C GLY A 81 7.53 -12.99 13.63
N ALA A 82 7.62 -11.76 13.12
CA ALA A 82 8.61 -10.77 13.54
C ALA A 82 8.42 -10.42 15.02
N GLN A 83 9.51 -10.23 15.74
CA GLN A 83 9.51 -9.94 17.17
C GLN A 83 9.25 -8.46 17.46
N SER A 84 9.53 -7.59 16.50
CA SER A 84 9.28 -6.16 16.60
C SER A 84 8.78 -5.55 15.29
N LEU A 85 8.14 -4.38 15.38
CA LEU A 85 7.77 -3.59 14.21
C LEU A 85 8.99 -3.19 13.40
N GLU A 86 10.10 -2.83 14.06
CA GLU A 86 11.35 -2.50 13.36
C GLU A 86 11.87 -3.66 12.51
N GLU A 87 11.91 -4.88 13.06
CA GLU A 87 12.32 -6.09 12.32
C GLU A 87 11.41 -6.31 11.10
N LEU A 88 10.10 -6.16 11.28
CA LEU A 88 9.14 -6.29 10.18
C LEU A 88 9.40 -5.25 9.09
N LEU A 89 9.54 -3.97 9.44
CA LEU A 89 9.74 -2.90 8.47
C LEU A 89 11.06 -3.05 7.72
N GLN A 90 12.11 -3.55 8.38
CA GLN A 90 13.37 -3.88 7.72
C GLN A 90 13.22 -5.02 6.71
N ALA A 91 12.40 -6.03 7.01
CA ALA A 91 12.13 -7.14 6.08
C ALA A 91 11.33 -6.71 4.85
N TRP A 92 10.39 -5.77 5.02
CA TRP A 92 9.64 -5.17 3.91
C TRP A 92 10.44 -4.13 3.11
N GLY A 93 11.44 -3.51 3.73
CA GLY A 93 12.21 -2.42 3.12
C GLY A 93 11.43 -1.10 3.06
N GLY A 94 11.85 -0.23 2.13
CA GLY A 94 11.31 1.12 1.98
C GLY A 94 11.99 2.18 2.85
N LEU A 95 11.50 3.41 2.79
CA LEU A 95 11.93 4.50 3.66
C LEU A 95 11.28 4.33 5.03
N SER A 96 12.07 4.35 6.10
CA SER A 96 11.59 4.57 7.46
C SER A 96 12.44 5.66 8.10
N ARG A 97 11.84 6.82 8.40
CA ARG A 97 12.55 7.98 8.93
C ARG A 97 11.77 8.64 10.05
N TYR A 98 12.43 8.82 11.19
CA TYR A 98 11.92 9.63 12.28
C TYR A 98 12.70 10.95 12.36
N ASP A 99 11.99 12.08 12.35
CA ASP A 99 12.55 13.40 12.62
C ASP A 99 12.24 13.83 14.06
N PRO A 100 13.24 13.86 14.96
CA PRO A 100 13.02 14.24 16.35
C PRO A 100 12.68 15.72 16.54
N ALA A 101 12.97 16.59 15.56
CA ALA A 101 12.64 18.02 15.66
C ALA A 101 11.14 18.27 15.45
N THR A 102 10.50 17.48 14.58
CA THR A 102 9.08 17.59 14.26
C THR A 102 8.22 16.50 14.91
N GLY A 103 8.84 15.45 15.47
CA GLY A 103 8.13 14.28 15.97
C GLY A 103 7.50 13.44 14.85
N SER A 104 7.86 13.68 13.59
CA SER A 104 7.24 13.02 12.45
C SER A 104 7.99 11.73 12.13
N TRP A 105 7.32 10.58 12.30
CA TRP A 105 7.75 9.33 11.70
C TRP A 105 7.06 9.14 10.36
N GLN A 106 7.84 8.82 9.33
CA GLN A 106 7.37 8.52 7.98
C GLN A 106 7.82 7.12 7.57
N TYR A 107 6.91 6.36 6.99
CA TYR A 107 7.20 5.10 6.31
C TYR A 107 6.67 5.14 4.88
N ALA A 108 7.46 4.73 3.89
CA ALA A 108 7.04 4.76 2.50
C ALA A 108 7.64 3.59 1.71
N LEU A 109 6.83 2.95 0.86
CA LEU A 109 7.24 1.83 0.01
C LEU A 109 6.54 1.95 -1.37
N PRO A 110 7.29 2.19 -2.47
CA PRO A 110 6.72 2.52 -3.77
C PRO A 110 6.09 1.34 -4.51
N GLN A 111 6.61 0.13 -4.36
CA GLN A 111 6.06 -1.08 -4.99
C GLN A 111 5.67 -2.06 -3.91
N PHE A 112 4.61 -1.72 -3.17
CA PHE A 112 4.17 -2.46 -2.00
C PHE A 112 3.62 -3.83 -2.37
N SER A 113 2.44 -3.90 -2.99
CA SER A 113 1.86 -5.14 -3.50
C SER A 113 0.64 -4.82 -4.37
N GLU A 114 0.25 -5.76 -5.21
CA GLU A 114 -1.04 -5.82 -5.89
C GLU A 114 -2.00 -6.83 -5.23
N ASN A 115 -1.49 -7.64 -4.30
CA ASN A 115 -2.22 -8.71 -3.63
C ASN A 115 -2.71 -8.26 -2.25
N TYR A 116 -4.03 -8.16 -2.09
CA TYR A 116 -4.64 -7.71 -0.85
C TYR A 116 -4.27 -8.55 0.38
N GLY A 117 -4.09 -9.88 0.22
CA GLY A 117 -3.69 -10.74 1.32
C GLY A 117 -2.32 -10.37 1.87
N GLU A 118 -1.39 -10.03 0.97
CA GLU A 118 -0.07 -9.50 1.33
C GLU A 118 -0.18 -8.09 1.89
N MET A 119 -1.09 -7.26 1.37
CA MET A 119 -1.28 -5.91 1.90
C MET A 119 -1.65 -5.93 3.38
N ILE A 120 -2.53 -6.83 3.81
CA ILE A 120 -2.93 -6.93 5.22
C ILE A 120 -1.75 -7.21 6.15
N GLN A 121 -0.78 -8.01 5.71
CA GLN A 121 0.36 -8.42 6.52
C GLN A 121 1.27 -7.25 6.91
N LEU A 122 1.29 -6.17 6.12
CA LEU A 122 1.96 -4.92 6.50
C LEU A 122 0.98 -3.87 7.06
N LEU A 123 -0.24 -3.80 6.51
CA LEU A 123 -1.21 -2.81 6.95
C LEU A 123 -1.61 -3.00 8.42
N ALA A 124 -1.84 -4.21 8.91
CA ALA A 124 -2.21 -4.40 10.32
C ALA A 124 -1.10 -3.93 11.28
N PRO A 125 0.18 -4.27 11.06
CA PRO A 125 1.29 -3.68 11.80
C PRO A 125 1.36 -2.16 11.71
N LEU A 126 1.23 -1.57 10.53
CA LEU A 126 1.23 -0.10 10.38
C LEU A 126 0.04 0.55 11.09
N ARG A 127 -1.15 -0.06 11.07
CA ARG A 127 -2.33 0.42 11.80
C ARG A 127 -2.14 0.37 13.31
N SER A 128 -1.32 -0.56 13.82
CA SER A 128 -1.06 -0.73 15.25
C SER A 128 -0.22 0.38 15.87
N VAL A 129 0.33 1.28 15.05
CA VAL A 129 1.08 2.44 15.54
C VAL A 129 0.17 3.56 16.06
N ALA A 130 -1.13 3.52 15.75
CA ALA A 130 -2.08 4.57 16.11
C ALA A 130 -2.05 4.96 17.61
N PRO A 131 -1.97 4.02 18.58
CA PRO A 131 -1.88 4.36 20.00
C PRO A 131 -0.65 5.17 20.40
N TYR A 132 0.41 5.12 19.59
CA TYR A 132 1.66 5.88 19.81
C TYR A 132 1.60 7.27 19.19
N CYS A 133 0.69 7.51 18.23
CA CYS A 133 0.48 8.82 17.62
C CYS A 133 -0.09 9.82 18.63
N GLU A 134 0.29 11.08 18.46
CA GLU A 134 -0.27 12.20 19.21
C GLU A 134 -1.77 12.32 18.96
N ALA A 135 -2.53 12.49 20.04
CA ALA A 135 -3.96 12.71 19.97
C ALA A 135 -4.25 14.01 19.21
N ASN A 136 -5.20 13.95 18.26
CA ASN A 136 -5.58 15.06 17.38
C ASN A 136 -4.50 15.50 16.37
N SER A 137 -3.46 14.70 16.16
CA SER A 137 -2.62 14.83 14.96
C SER A 137 -3.43 14.47 13.70
N ASP A 138 -2.95 14.94 12.55
CA ASP A 138 -3.45 14.59 11.22
C ASP A 138 -2.70 13.37 10.63
N SER A 139 -2.18 12.50 11.51
CA SER A 139 -1.49 11.25 11.18
C SER A 139 -2.39 10.34 10.34
N PHE A 140 -1.80 9.70 9.32
CA PHE A 140 -2.56 8.96 8.32
C PHE A 140 -1.73 7.85 7.67
N LEU A 141 -2.46 6.91 7.05
CA LEU A 141 -1.94 5.88 6.17
C LEU A 141 -2.66 5.99 4.83
N LEU A 142 -1.91 5.93 3.73
CA LEU A 142 -2.42 5.93 2.38
C LEU A 142 -1.81 4.78 1.57
N VAL A 143 -2.66 3.93 0.99
CA VAL A 143 -2.30 2.97 -0.06
C VAL A 143 -2.90 3.48 -1.35
N TYR A 144 -2.11 3.64 -2.39
CA TYR A 144 -2.55 4.31 -3.61
C TYR A 144 -1.65 3.97 -4.80
N SER A 145 -2.20 4.11 -6.00
CA SER A 145 -1.55 3.74 -7.26
C SER A 145 -0.55 4.82 -7.73
N TYR A 146 0.43 5.20 -6.90
CA TYR A 146 1.35 6.32 -7.18
C TYR A 146 2.04 6.23 -8.55
N ILE A 147 2.65 5.08 -8.86
CA ILE A 147 3.48 4.90 -10.07
C ILE A 147 2.61 4.83 -11.33
N TRP A 148 1.42 4.24 -11.21
CA TRP A 148 0.65 3.79 -12.37
C TRP A 148 -0.68 4.50 -12.56
N GLY A 149 -1.04 5.42 -11.66
CA GLY A 149 -2.29 6.16 -11.75
C GLY A 149 -2.50 7.13 -10.59
N ASN A 150 -3.77 7.37 -10.28
CA ASN A 150 -4.20 8.33 -9.26
C ASN A 150 -5.33 7.76 -8.37
N GLY A 151 -5.46 6.44 -8.33
CA GLY A 151 -6.46 5.77 -7.50
C GLY A 151 -6.00 5.63 -6.06
N ASP A 152 -6.83 6.06 -5.12
CA ASP A 152 -6.68 5.78 -3.69
C ASP A 152 -7.21 4.36 -3.44
N ASN A 153 -6.33 3.42 -3.07
CA ASN A 153 -6.71 2.05 -2.78
C ASN A 153 -7.21 1.93 -1.33
N ALA A 154 -6.56 2.59 -0.38
CA ALA A 154 -7.01 2.68 1.01
C ALA A 154 -6.53 3.96 1.67
N TYR A 155 -7.39 4.58 2.49
CA TYR A 155 -7.01 5.71 3.33
C TYR A 155 -7.49 5.48 4.77
N LEU A 156 -6.59 5.68 5.73
CA LEU A 156 -6.89 5.55 7.15
C LEU A 156 -6.41 6.77 7.93
N THR A 157 -7.23 7.24 8.86
CA THR A 157 -6.79 8.16 9.90
C THR A 157 -6.17 7.38 11.05
N LEU A 158 -5.15 7.95 11.67
CA LEU A 158 -4.53 7.46 12.90
C LEU A 158 -4.83 8.42 14.07
N ASP A 159 -6.07 8.92 14.11
CA ASP A 159 -6.51 9.93 15.06
C ASP A 159 -7.07 9.30 16.35
N LYS A 160 -7.02 10.06 17.45
CA LYS A 160 -7.55 9.64 18.77
C LYS A 160 -7.01 8.26 19.18
N GLN A 161 -5.76 7.98 18.84
CA GLN A 161 -5.07 6.73 19.18
C GLN A 161 -5.71 5.47 18.59
N ARG A 162 -6.44 5.59 17.47
CA ARG A 162 -7.07 4.48 16.75
C ARG A 162 -6.83 4.61 15.25
N SER A 163 -6.86 3.48 14.56
CA SER A 163 -6.83 3.43 13.10
C SER A 163 -8.22 3.18 12.55
N GLN A 164 -8.70 4.02 11.64
CA GLN A 164 -10.03 3.90 11.03
C GLN A 164 -9.96 4.20 9.53
N PHE A 165 -10.66 3.40 8.72
CA PHE A 165 -10.88 3.75 7.33
C PHE A 165 -11.66 5.06 7.20
N ALA A 166 -11.25 5.88 6.24
CA ALA A 166 -11.89 7.14 5.92
C ALA A 166 -11.97 7.31 4.39
N ALA A 167 -12.73 8.30 3.93
CA ALA A 167 -13.11 8.42 2.53
C ALA A 167 -11.92 8.76 1.61
N ALA A 168 -11.08 9.72 1.98
CA ALA A 168 -9.96 10.19 1.15
C ALA A 168 -8.96 11.03 1.97
N PRO A 169 -7.67 11.07 1.58
CA PRO A 169 -6.70 12.01 2.12
C PRO A 169 -7.05 13.45 1.76
N THR A 170 -6.58 14.40 2.57
CA THR A 170 -6.59 15.81 2.16
C THR A 170 -5.58 16.06 1.03
N PRO A 171 -5.73 17.14 0.23
CA PRO A 171 -4.75 17.50 -0.79
C PRO A 171 -3.32 17.68 -0.25
N ALA A 172 -3.18 18.16 1.00
CA ALA A 172 -1.89 18.31 1.64
C ALA A 172 -1.24 16.96 1.97
N GLN A 173 -2.02 16.02 2.51
CA GLN A 173 -1.57 14.65 2.80
C GLN A 173 -1.19 13.89 1.52
N ARG A 174 -1.98 14.04 0.45
CA ARG A 174 -1.69 13.47 -0.87
C ARG A 174 -0.33 13.95 -1.39
N LYS A 175 -0.13 15.28 -1.40
CA LYS A 175 1.12 15.93 -1.83
C LYS A 175 2.33 15.50 -0.99
N GLU A 176 2.15 15.35 0.33
CA GLU A 176 3.21 14.87 1.22
C GLU A 176 3.62 13.44 0.88
N ALA A 177 2.64 12.55 0.68
CA ALA A 177 2.88 11.17 0.27
C ALA A 177 3.57 11.06 -1.10
N ASP A 178 3.17 11.90 -2.06
CA ASP A 178 3.83 11.98 -3.39
C ASP A 178 5.32 12.34 -3.23
N ALA A 179 5.62 13.43 -2.51
CA ALA A 179 6.98 13.90 -2.35
C ALA A 179 7.89 12.88 -1.64
N ALA A 180 7.35 12.10 -0.70
CA ALA A 180 8.11 11.07 -0.01
C ALA A 180 8.46 9.88 -0.93
N LEU A 181 7.52 9.45 -1.79
CA LEU A 181 7.77 8.38 -2.75
C LEU A 181 8.65 8.84 -3.92
N GLU A 182 8.49 10.09 -4.38
CA GLU A 182 9.36 10.71 -5.39
C GLU A 182 10.81 10.73 -4.92
N SER A 183 11.06 11.21 -3.69
CA SER A 183 12.40 11.25 -3.12
C SER A 183 13.06 9.88 -2.99
N LEU A 184 12.28 8.81 -2.77
CA LEU A 184 12.78 7.44 -2.73
C LEU A 184 13.22 6.97 -4.11
N MET A 185 12.37 7.20 -5.11
CA MET A 185 12.65 6.79 -6.49
C MET A 185 13.87 7.51 -7.07
N ASP A 186 14.06 8.78 -6.74
CA ASP A 186 15.23 9.54 -7.15
C ASP A 186 16.52 9.02 -6.49
N SER A 187 16.45 8.55 -5.24
CA SER A 187 17.61 8.02 -4.52
C SER A 187 18.07 6.63 -4.98
N ASP A 188 17.19 5.85 -5.61
CA ASP A 188 17.50 4.52 -6.17
C ASP A 188 18.06 4.59 -7.60
N ALA A 189 18.07 5.77 -8.22
CA ALA A 189 18.55 5.99 -9.58
C ALA A 189 20.07 6.33 -9.68
N ASP A 190 20.74 6.48 -8.54
CA ASP A 190 22.18 6.80 -8.40
C ASP A 190 23.04 5.58 -8.03
#